data_AF-A0A535YUS1-F1
#
_entry.id   AF-A0A535YUS1-F1
#
_cell.length_a   1.000
_cell.length_b   1.000
_cell.length_c   1.000
_cell.angle_alpha   90.00
_cell.angle_beta   90.00
_cell.angle_gamma   90.00
#
_symmetry.space_group_name_H-M   'P 1'
#
loop_
_entity.id
_entity.type
_entity.pdbx_description
1 polymer ?
#
loop_
_entity_poly.entity_id
_entity_poly.type
_entity_poly.pdbx_seq_one_letter_code
_entity_poly.pdbx_strand_id
1 'polypeptide(L)'
;MATYVTARRDAGAVISYEESIGILDAELQGLEAVFSGLTENEWKAATKLVPLDPDQPHWTVFELAGHFDISIGLARMLMAKPETGQPGRDRVSFFIFPRSEVAPVVYDYAYKMVTGKRPSDMPDVLHETFLKTIQEARRSSPDTIGPGYYALMRIDEFIPSRVVEAVVHGMDL
;
A
#
# COMPACT_ATOMS: atom_id res chain seq x y z
N MET A 1 -34.29 33.38 27.38
CA MET A 1 -33.22 33.35 26.36
C MET A 1 -32.42 32.08 26.56
N ALA A 2 -32.63 31.07 25.71
CA ALA A 2 -31.83 29.84 25.72
C ALA A 2 -30.85 29.92 24.55
N THR A 3 -29.57 29.98 24.88
CA THR A 3 -28.47 29.96 23.91
C THR A 3 -28.38 28.55 23.35
N TYR A 4 -28.78 28.36 22.09
CA TYR A 4 -28.48 27.13 21.37
C TYR A 4 -26.98 27.11 21.08
N VAL A 5 -26.26 26.26 21.80
CA VAL A 5 -24.95 25.79 21.35
C VAL A 5 -25.22 24.89 20.15
N THR A 6 -25.02 25.41 18.94
CA THR A 6 -24.92 24.59 17.75
C THR A 6 -23.65 23.76 17.89
N ALA A 7 -23.80 22.54 18.40
CA ALA A 7 -22.79 21.51 18.19
C ALA A 7 -22.60 21.39 16.67
N ARG A 8 -21.43 21.80 16.17
CA ARG A 8 -20.96 21.34 14.87
C ARG A 8 -20.87 19.83 14.99
N ARG A 9 -21.88 19.14 14.47
CA ARG A 9 -21.69 17.77 14.04
C ARG A 9 -20.72 17.87 12.88
N ASP A 10 -19.45 17.57 13.12
CA ASP A 10 -18.57 17.14 12.05
C ASP A 10 -19.27 15.94 11.42
N ALA A 11 -19.95 16.18 10.30
CA ALA A 11 -20.37 15.11 9.41
C ALA A 11 -19.09 14.35 9.10
N GLY A 12 -19.03 13.06 9.48
CA GLY A 12 -17.81 12.27 9.56
C GLY A 12 -16.82 12.63 8.46
N ALA A 13 -15.70 13.23 8.85
CA ALA A 13 -14.77 13.83 7.91
C ALA A 13 -14.26 12.75 6.96
N VAL A 14 -14.62 12.87 5.68
CA VAL A 14 -14.00 12.06 4.63
C VAL A 14 -12.59 12.61 4.48
N ILE A 15 -11.59 11.79 4.81
CA ILE A 15 -10.17 12.11 4.64
C ILE A 15 -9.96 12.57 3.19
N SER A 16 -9.34 13.74 3.00
CA SER A 16 -9.11 14.30 1.66
C SER A 16 -8.05 13.49 0.91
N TYR A 17 -7.94 13.71 -0.40
CA TYR A 17 -6.89 13.09 -1.20
C TYR A 17 -5.48 13.51 -0.71
N GLU A 18 -5.31 14.80 -0.45
CA GLU A 18 -4.07 15.40 0.05
C GLU A 18 -3.73 14.90 1.47
N GLU A 19 -4.74 14.79 2.32
CA GLU A 19 -4.58 14.22 3.67
C GLU A 19 -4.19 12.74 3.59
N SER A 20 -4.78 11.97 2.68
CA SER A 20 -4.40 10.56 2.45
C SER A 20 -2.97 10.43 1.95
N ILE A 21 -2.50 11.33 1.08
CA ILE A 21 -1.08 11.39 0.68
C ILE A 21 -0.19 11.71 1.88
N GLY A 22 -0.59 12.67 2.72
CA GLY A 22 0.17 13.05 3.91
C GLY A 22 0.33 11.91 4.90
N ILE A 23 -0.74 11.16 5.15
CA ILE A 23 -0.72 9.95 5.99
C ILE A 23 0.18 8.89 5.34
N LEU A 24 -0.01 8.60 4.05
CA LEU A 24 0.80 7.60 3.35
C LEU A 24 2.30 7.95 3.42
N ASP A 25 2.68 9.21 3.17
CA ASP A 25 4.07 9.67 3.23
C ASP A 25 4.67 9.42 4.63
N ALA A 26 3.93 9.74 5.70
CA ALA A 26 4.38 9.50 7.06
C ALA A 26 4.59 8.00 7.39
N GLU A 27 3.63 7.15 6.99
CA GLU A 27 3.74 5.70 7.20
C GLU A 27 4.89 5.09 6.40
N LEU A 28 5.08 5.50 5.14
CA LEU A 28 6.19 5.04 4.30
C LEU A 28 7.55 5.47 4.84
N GLN A 29 7.67 6.69 5.39
CA GLN A 29 8.90 7.13 6.06
C GLN A 29 9.21 6.30 7.31
N GLY A 30 8.18 5.92 8.07
CA GLY A 30 8.32 5.01 9.21
C GLY A 30 8.85 3.64 8.79
N LEU A 31 8.27 3.06 7.73
CA LEU A 31 8.72 1.79 7.15
C LEU A 31 10.16 1.88 6.63
N GLU A 32 10.52 2.95 5.92
CA GLU A 32 11.87 3.16 5.41
C GLU A 32 12.91 3.21 6.54
N ALA A 33 12.59 3.89 7.64
CA ALA A 33 13.44 3.94 8.82
C ALA A 33 13.62 2.55 9.46
N VAL A 34 12.57 1.73 9.49
CA VAL A 34 12.67 0.34 9.96
C VAL A 34 13.58 -0.46 9.04
N PHE A 35 13.29 -0.53 7.73
CA PHE A 35 14.04 -1.36 6.79
C PHE A 35 15.52 -0.98 6.68
N SER A 36 15.85 0.31 6.69
CA SER A 36 17.23 0.79 6.67
C SER A 36 18.02 0.47 7.94
N GLY A 37 17.33 0.24 9.06
CA GLY A 37 17.93 -0.11 10.35
C GLY A 37 18.14 -1.61 10.58
N LEU A 38 17.62 -2.48 9.70
CA LEU A 38 17.67 -3.93 9.89
C LEU A 38 19.07 -4.52 9.65
N THR A 39 19.44 -5.46 10.52
CA THR A 39 20.58 -6.34 10.35
C THR A 39 20.28 -7.49 9.39
N GLU A 40 21.32 -8.15 8.85
CA GLU A 40 21.17 -9.31 7.95
C GLU A 40 20.34 -10.46 8.53
N ASN A 41 20.35 -10.64 9.86
CA ASN A 41 19.57 -11.69 10.51
C ASN A 41 18.11 -11.30 10.68
N GLU A 42 17.82 -10.03 10.96
CA GLU A 42 16.44 -9.53 11.06
C GLU A 42 15.72 -9.61 9.71
N TRP A 43 16.44 -9.40 8.60
CA TRP A 43 15.92 -9.63 7.26
C TRP A 43 15.41 -11.06 7.01
N LYS A 44 15.92 -12.06 7.75
CA LYS A 44 15.52 -13.48 7.63
C LYS A 44 14.43 -13.86 8.63
N ALA A 45 14.02 -12.95 9.52
CA ALA A 45 12.97 -13.24 10.50
C ALA A 45 11.64 -13.49 9.79
N ALA A 46 10.89 -14.47 10.27
CA ALA A 46 9.53 -14.72 9.78
C ALA A 46 8.59 -13.58 10.22
N THR A 47 7.72 -13.17 9.31
CA THR A 47 6.67 -12.17 9.58
C THR A 47 5.49 -12.79 10.33
N LYS A 48 4.60 -11.93 10.82
CA LYS A 48 3.34 -12.35 11.45
C LYS A 48 2.29 -12.89 10.47
N LEU A 49 2.53 -12.75 9.16
CA LEU A 49 1.62 -13.21 8.11
C LEU A 49 1.59 -14.74 8.05
N VAL A 50 0.38 -15.30 8.10
CA VAL A 50 0.15 -16.74 8.00
C VAL A 50 -0.27 -17.08 6.57
N PRO A 51 0.48 -17.94 5.85
CA PRO A 51 0.11 -18.36 4.51
C PRO A 51 -1.24 -19.08 4.50
N LEU A 52 -1.90 -19.08 3.33
CA LEU A 52 -3.18 -19.78 3.19
C LEU A 52 -2.99 -21.30 3.23
N ASP A 53 -1.95 -21.79 2.54
CA ASP A 53 -1.50 -23.17 2.60
C ASP A 53 -0.59 -23.35 3.82
N PRO A 54 -0.95 -24.20 4.80
CA PRO A 54 -0.13 -24.40 6.01
C PRO A 54 1.23 -25.05 5.73
N ASP A 55 1.42 -25.67 4.56
CA ASP A 55 2.69 -26.29 4.19
C ASP A 55 3.66 -25.28 3.53
N GLN A 56 3.20 -24.05 3.24
CA GLN A 56 4.04 -22.98 2.75
C GLN A 56 4.84 -22.32 3.89
N PRO A 57 6.08 -21.86 3.62
CA PRO A 57 6.82 -21.07 4.59
C PRO A 57 6.15 -19.72 4.81
N HIS A 58 6.30 -19.18 6.03
CA HIS A 58 6.02 -17.77 6.25
C HIS A 58 6.94 -16.92 5.37
N TRP A 59 6.45 -15.78 4.90
CA TRP A 59 7.32 -14.75 4.36
C TRP A 59 8.30 -14.30 5.43
N THR A 60 9.55 -14.09 5.03
CA THR A 60 10.49 -13.35 5.85
C THR A 60 10.29 -11.85 5.65
N VAL A 61 10.96 -11.04 6.47
CA VAL A 61 10.99 -9.58 6.28
C VAL A 61 11.49 -9.21 4.87
N PHE A 62 12.35 -10.03 4.26
CA PHE A 62 12.80 -9.84 2.88
C PHE A 62 11.66 -9.94 1.87
N GLU A 63 10.85 -11.00 1.92
CA GLU A 63 9.69 -11.13 1.04
C GLU A 63 8.63 -10.06 1.32
N LEU A 64 8.43 -9.66 2.58
CA LEU A 64 7.52 -8.57 2.93
C LEU A 64 7.98 -7.22 2.35
N ALA A 65 9.28 -6.95 2.32
CA ALA A 65 9.81 -5.79 1.59
C ALA A 65 9.53 -5.89 0.09
N GLY A 66 9.67 -7.09 -0.50
CA GLY A 66 9.25 -7.33 -1.88
C GLY A 66 7.76 -7.05 -2.12
N HIS A 67 6.90 -7.42 -1.17
CA HIS A 67 5.48 -7.10 -1.20
C HIS A 67 5.21 -5.59 -1.12
N PHE A 68 5.92 -4.85 -0.28
CA PHE A 68 5.82 -3.39 -0.25
C PHE A 68 6.23 -2.74 -1.59
N ASP A 69 7.30 -3.21 -2.22
CA ASP A 69 7.76 -2.69 -3.51
C ASP A 69 6.65 -2.77 -4.58
N ILE A 70 6.00 -3.93 -4.73
CA ILE A 70 4.90 -4.07 -5.69
C ILE A 70 3.62 -3.39 -5.22
N SER A 71 3.21 -3.57 -3.97
CA SER A 71 1.91 -3.09 -3.49
C SER A 71 1.85 -1.56 -3.47
N ILE A 72 2.92 -0.89 -3.04
CA ILE A 72 3.03 0.57 -3.12
C ILE A 72 3.26 1.00 -4.58
N GLY A 73 4.12 0.29 -5.31
CA GLY A 73 4.42 0.55 -6.73
C GLY A 73 3.21 0.47 -7.66
N LEU A 74 2.17 -0.29 -7.34
CA LEU A 74 0.91 -0.33 -8.11
C LEU A 74 0.26 1.05 -8.26
N ALA A 75 0.43 1.95 -7.27
CA ALA A 75 -0.10 3.31 -7.39
C ALA A 75 0.55 4.06 -8.55
N ARG A 76 1.87 3.86 -8.74
CA ARG A 76 2.63 4.44 -9.85
C ARG A 76 2.15 3.92 -11.20
N MET A 77 1.88 2.61 -11.29
CA MET A 77 1.34 2.00 -12.51
C MET A 77 -0.02 2.60 -12.90
N LEU A 78 -0.89 2.82 -11.91
CA LEU A 78 -2.20 3.45 -12.13
C LEU A 78 -2.01 4.89 -12.65
N MET A 79 -1.10 5.66 -12.06
CA MET A 79 -0.82 7.05 -12.44
C MET A 79 -0.11 7.20 -13.79
N ALA A 80 0.76 6.26 -14.14
CA ALA A 80 1.58 6.31 -15.36
C ALA A 80 0.77 6.10 -16.65
N LYS A 81 -0.42 5.50 -16.54
CA LYS A 81 -1.28 5.22 -17.70
C LYS A 81 -2.74 5.58 -17.40
N PRO A 82 -3.09 6.88 -17.43
CA PRO A 82 -4.47 7.30 -17.31
C PRO A 82 -5.36 6.63 -18.36
N GLU A 83 -6.52 6.16 -17.96
CA GLU A 83 -7.50 5.52 -18.82
C GLU A 83 -8.84 6.26 -18.79
N THR A 84 -9.56 6.21 -19.91
CA THR A 84 -10.95 6.69 -19.97
C THR A 84 -11.88 5.52 -19.68
N GLY A 85 -12.78 5.66 -18.71
CA GLY A 85 -13.76 4.62 -18.41
C GLY A 85 -14.48 4.85 -17.09
N GLN A 86 -15.41 3.95 -16.77
CA GLN A 86 -16.10 3.96 -15.48
C GLN A 86 -15.24 3.22 -14.45
N PRO A 87 -14.93 3.83 -13.28
CA PRO A 87 -14.32 3.11 -12.17
C PRO A 87 -15.20 1.92 -11.79
N GLY A 88 -14.58 0.74 -11.71
CA GLY A 88 -15.25 -0.50 -11.30
C GLY A 88 -15.08 -0.80 -9.80
N ARG A 89 -14.22 -0.03 -9.10
CA ARG A 89 -13.92 -0.18 -7.68
C ARG A 89 -13.70 1.18 -7.03
N ASP A 90 -13.96 1.22 -5.72
CA ASP A 90 -13.71 2.31 -4.79
C ASP A 90 -12.80 1.83 -3.64
N ARG A 91 -12.49 2.71 -2.67
CA ARG A 91 -11.59 2.39 -1.55
C ARG A 91 -12.05 1.19 -0.70
N VAL A 92 -13.35 0.92 -0.62
CA VAL A 92 -13.91 -0.14 0.22
C VAL A 92 -13.97 -1.46 -0.55
N SER A 93 -14.50 -1.41 -1.76
CA SER A 93 -14.64 -2.57 -2.64
C SER A 93 -13.32 -3.08 -3.22
N PHE A 94 -12.20 -2.38 -2.99
CA PHE A 94 -10.87 -2.92 -3.28
C PHE A 94 -10.51 -4.15 -2.42
N PHE A 95 -11.06 -4.27 -1.21
CA PHE A 95 -10.68 -5.34 -0.27
C PHE A 95 -11.64 -6.54 -0.24
N ILE A 96 -12.71 -6.56 -1.04
CA ILE A 96 -13.79 -7.56 -0.93
C ILE A 96 -13.55 -8.84 -1.76
N PHE A 97 -12.31 -9.31 -1.86
CA PHE A 97 -11.99 -10.52 -2.62
C PHE A 97 -11.96 -11.78 -1.76
N PRO A 98 -12.37 -12.94 -2.29
CA PRO A 98 -12.18 -14.21 -1.58
C PRO A 98 -10.69 -14.44 -1.30
N ARG A 99 -10.34 -14.60 -0.02
CA ARG A 99 -8.96 -14.88 0.40
C ARG A 99 -8.35 -16.07 -0.36
N SER A 100 -9.15 -17.10 -0.63
CA SER A 100 -8.73 -18.30 -1.36
C SER A 100 -8.33 -18.04 -2.82
N GLU A 101 -8.85 -16.97 -3.44
CA GLU A 101 -8.54 -16.65 -4.84
C GLU A 101 -7.32 -15.72 -4.94
N VAL A 102 -7.19 -14.77 -4.01
CA VAL A 102 -6.18 -13.71 -4.10
C VAL A 102 -4.91 -14.04 -3.34
N ALA A 103 -5.01 -14.65 -2.16
CA ALA A 103 -3.85 -14.88 -1.31
C ALA A 103 -2.73 -15.69 -2.00
N PRO A 104 -3.00 -16.75 -2.79
CA PRO A 104 -1.94 -17.47 -3.51
C PRO A 104 -1.19 -16.59 -4.51
N VAL A 105 -1.90 -15.70 -5.22
CA VAL A 105 -1.29 -14.82 -6.22
C VAL A 105 -0.41 -13.75 -5.56
N VAL A 106 -0.90 -13.16 -4.47
CA VAL A 106 -0.13 -12.18 -3.67
C VAL A 106 1.09 -12.85 -3.03
N TYR A 107 0.91 -14.07 -2.49
CA TYR A 107 1.97 -14.89 -1.93
C TYR A 107 3.15 -15.04 -2.90
N ASP A 108 2.86 -15.43 -4.14
CA ASP A 108 3.86 -15.62 -5.19
C ASP A 108 4.52 -14.30 -5.63
N TYR A 109 3.79 -13.18 -5.60
CA TYR A 109 4.35 -11.89 -6.02
C TYR A 109 5.47 -11.42 -5.10
N ALA A 110 5.34 -11.58 -3.79
CA ALA A 110 6.40 -11.18 -2.87
C ALA A 110 7.74 -11.86 -3.20
N TYR A 111 7.73 -13.17 -3.48
CA TYR A 111 8.92 -13.91 -3.93
C TYR A 111 9.44 -13.45 -5.29
N LYS A 112 8.55 -13.18 -6.24
CA LYS A 112 8.94 -12.62 -7.56
C LYS A 112 9.63 -11.27 -7.41
N MET A 113 9.14 -10.41 -6.52
CA MET A 113 9.69 -9.08 -6.31
C MET A 113 11.09 -9.09 -5.72
N VAL A 114 11.46 -10.13 -4.97
CA VAL A 114 12.82 -10.25 -4.40
C VAL A 114 13.77 -11.07 -5.27
N THR A 115 13.30 -11.66 -6.37
CA THR A 115 14.13 -12.50 -7.24
C THR A 115 15.32 -11.72 -7.79
N GLY A 116 16.53 -12.23 -7.57
CA GLY A 116 17.78 -11.61 -8.00
C GLY A 116 18.26 -10.44 -7.12
N LYS A 117 17.54 -10.11 -6.05
CA LYS A 117 17.94 -9.08 -5.07
C LYS A 117 18.57 -9.73 -3.83
N ARG A 118 19.31 -8.94 -3.07
CA ARG A 118 19.76 -9.27 -1.72
C ARG A 118 19.01 -8.40 -0.70
N PRO A 119 18.89 -8.82 0.56
CA PRO A 119 18.28 -7.99 1.59
C PRO A 119 18.90 -6.60 1.72
N SER A 120 20.23 -6.48 1.55
CA SER A 120 20.95 -5.21 1.56
C SER A 120 20.53 -4.23 0.44
N ASP A 121 19.92 -4.73 -0.63
CA ASP A 121 19.49 -3.91 -1.76
C ASP A 121 18.10 -3.30 -1.52
N MET A 122 17.31 -3.87 -0.59
CA MET A 122 15.91 -3.51 -0.40
C MET A 122 15.67 -2.10 0.16
N PRO A 123 16.49 -1.55 1.08
CA PRO A 123 16.31 -0.18 1.53
C PRO A 123 16.29 0.85 0.39
N ASP A 124 17.24 0.72 -0.56
CA ASP A 124 17.32 1.64 -1.71
C ASP A 124 16.15 1.44 -2.68
N VAL A 125 15.76 0.18 -2.93
CA VAL A 125 14.59 -0.15 -3.77
C VAL A 125 13.31 0.46 -3.19
N LEU A 126 13.08 0.26 -1.88
CA LEU A 126 11.90 0.78 -1.21
C LEU A 126 11.91 2.30 -1.14
N HIS A 127 13.06 2.91 -0.85
CA HIS A 127 13.22 4.37 -0.88
C HIS A 127 12.77 4.94 -2.24
N GLU A 128 13.27 4.37 -3.35
CA GLU A 128 12.87 4.82 -4.68
C GLU A 128 11.36 4.65 -4.92
N THR A 129 10.81 3.47 -4.62
CA THR A 129 9.39 3.20 -4.81
C THR A 129 8.50 4.12 -3.97
N PHE A 130 8.83 4.35 -2.71
CA PHE A 130 8.05 5.19 -1.80
C PHE A 130 8.13 6.66 -2.22
N LEU A 131 9.34 7.17 -2.46
CA LEU A 131 9.56 8.55 -2.89
C LEU A 131 8.81 8.85 -4.20
N LYS A 132 8.93 7.97 -5.20
CA LYS A 132 8.27 8.17 -6.50
C LYS A 132 6.76 8.09 -6.39
N THR A 133 6.23 7.18 -5.58
CA THR A 133 4.78 7.07 -5.35
C THR A 133 4.20 8.36 -4.79
N ILE A 134 4.82 8.94 -3.76
CA ILE A 134 4.36 10.21 -3.18
C ILE A 134 4.50 11.37 -4.17
N GLN A 135 5.63 11.46 -4.89
CA GLN A 135 5.84 12.53 -5.88
C GLN A 135 4.82 12.48 -7.02
N GLU A 136 4.51 11.29 -7.53
CA GLU A 136 3.56 11.09 -8.61
C GLU A 136 2.12 11.36 -8.13
N ALA A 137 1.77 10.93 -6.92
CA ALA A 137 0.46 11.20 -6.32
C ALA A 137 0.21 12.71 -6.17
N ARG A 138 1.19 13.47 -5.66
CA ARG A 138 1.11 14.93 -5.52
C ARG A 138 0.94 15.69 -6.84
N ARG A 139 1.35 15.09 -7.97
CA ARG A 139 1.25 15.70 -9.31
C ARG A 139 -0.01 15.29 -10.06
N SER A 140 -0.69 14.25 -9.60
CA SER A 140 -1.84 13.68 -10.28
C SER A 140 -3.14 14.31 -9.80
N SER A 141 -4.10 14.47 -10.70
CA SER A 141 -5.44 14.93 -10.33
C SER A 141 -6.17 13.82 -9.53
N PRO A 142 -6.88 14.13 -8.44
CA PRO A 142 -7.59 13.11 -7.63
C PRO A 142 -8.59 12.27 -8.44
N ASP A 143 -9.18 12.85 -9.48
CA ASP A 143 -10.16 12.21 -10.36
C ASP A 143 -9.53 11.39 -11.51
N THR A 144 -8.21 11.34 -11.62
CA THR A 144 -7.53 10.52 -12.61
C THR A 144 -7.91 9.06 -12.41
N ILE A 145 -8.28 8.41 -13.51
CA ILE A 145 -8.62 6.99 -13.53
C ILE A 145 -7.46 6.25 -14.18
N GLY A 146 -7.07 5.14 -13.59
CA GLY A 146 -6.07 4.25 -14.18
C GLY A 146 -6.36 2.78 -13.92
N PRO A 147 -5.51 1.88 -14.42
CA PRO A 147 -5.66 0.45 -14.23
C PRO A 147 -5.37 0.08 -12.78
N GLY A 148 -6.42 -0.13 -11.99
CA GLY A 148 -6.30 -0.86 -10.73
C GLY A 148 -6.11 -2.36 -11.02
N TYR A 149 -5.56 -3.09 -10.04
CA TYR A 149 -5.24 -4.51 -10.20
C TYR A 149 -6.46 -5.36 -10.64
N TYR A 150 -7.67 -5.00 -10.19
CA TYR A 150 -8.91 -5.74 -10.50
C TYR A 150 -9.87 -5.02 -11.44
N ALA A 151 -9.81 -3.70 -11.51
CA ALA A 151 -10.66 -2.86 -12.34
C ALA A 151 -10.07 -1.45 -12.41
N LEU A 152 -10.62 -0.62 -13.28
CA LEU A 152 -10.34 0.82 -13.27
C LEU A 152 -10.69 1.42 -11.91
N MET A 153 -9.83 2.30 -11.41
CA MET A 153 -9.99 3.00 -10.13
C MET A 153 -9.56 4.45 -10.26
N ARG A 154 -10.20 5.33 -9.49
CA ARG A 154 -9.73 6.70 -9.29
C ARG A 154 -8.56 6.71 -8.30
N ILE A 155 -7.61 7.62 -8.50
CA ILE A 155 -6.46 7.74 -7.61
C ILE A 155 -6.89 8.09 -6.17
N ASP A 156 -7.86 8.98 -6.01
CA ASP A 156 -8.36 9.38 -4.68
C ASP A 156 -9.04 8.27 -3.89
N GLU A 157 -9.50 7.22 -4.57
CA GLU A 157 -9.98 5.99 -3.95
C GLU A 157 -8.87 4.95 -3.76
N PHE A 158 -7.80 5.00 -4.58
CA PHE A 158 -6.71 4.04 -4.51
C PHE A 158 -5.65 4.37 -3.46
N ILE A 159 -5.26 5.65 -3.30
CA ILE A 159 -4.25 6.05 -2.31
C ILE A 159 -4.63 5.68 -0.87
N PRO A 160 -5.88 5.85 -0.41
CA PRO A 160 -6.29 5.34 0.91
C PRO A 160 -6.07 3.83 1.09
N SER A 161 -6.19 3.03 0.01
CA SER A 161 -5.87 1.60 0.10
C SER A 161 -4.39 1.36 0.36
N ARG A 162 -3.49 2.20 -0.18
CA ARG A 162 -2.04 2.10 0.06
C ARG A 162 -1.66 2.48 1.48
N VAL A 163 -2.42 3.38 2.13
CA VAL A 163 -2.29 3.65 3.57
C VAL A 163 -2.56 2.37 4.37
N VAL A 164 -3.63 1.65 4.02
CA VAL A 164 -3.95 0.36 4.66
C VAL A 164 -2.84 -0.65 4.42
N GLU A 165 -2.29 -0.75 3.20
CA GLU A 165 -1.13 -1.62 2.94
C GLU A 165 0.05 -1.25 3.85
N ALA A 166 0.43 0.02 3.92
CA ALA A 166 1.55 0.51 4.73
C ALA A 166 1.37 0.19 6.22
N VAL A 167 0.21 0.51 6.78
CA VAL A 167 -0.07 0.33 8.21
C VAL A 167 -0.25 -1.14 8.57
N VAL A 168 -1.07 -1.88 7.83
CA VAL A 168 -1.40 -3.28 8.17
C VAL A 168 -0.18 -4.16 8.00
N HIS A 169 0.51 -4.06 6.87
CA HIS A 169 1.72 -4.84 6.67
C HIS A 169 2.90 -4.32 7.49
N GLY A 170 2.87 -3.06 7.91
CA GLY A 170 3.81 -2.54 8.91
C GLY A 170 3.68 -3.25 10.26
N MET A 171 2.48 -3.71 10.63
CA MET A 171 2.28 -4.52 11.83
C MET A 171 2.79 -5.97 11.69
N ASP A 172 3.07 -6.43 10.47
CA ASP A 172 3.59 -7.77 10.18
C ASP A 172 5.12 -7.88 10.34
N LEU A 173 5.82 -6.73 10.39
CA LEU A 173 7.21 -6.59 10.82
C LEU A 173 7.36 -6.85 12.32
#